data_AF-A0A8J7Q100-F1
#
_entry.id   AF-A0A8J7Q100-F1
#
_cell.length_a   1.000
_cell.length_b   1.000
_cell.length_c   1.000
_cell.angle_alpha   90.00
_cell.angle_beta   90.00
_cell.angle_gamma   90.00
#
_symmetry.space_group_name_H-M   'P 1'
#
loop_
_entity.id
_entity.type
_entity.pdbx_description
1 polymer ?
#
loop_
_entity_poly.entity_id
_entity_poly.type
_entity_poly.pdbx_seq_one_letter_code
_entity_poly.pdbx_strand_id
1 'polypeptide(L)'
;MSRRPRIKLEKPIAHYHVMTRTAQQEFYLGDDYVPGFKQVMLDIFQDVASVFYVDILAWVIMDNHYHLCLEVQKPPKDAEDLRRRFERLQEINVGKRRWQPNLADACYKRFTDLSEFMKSVNYRTAIAFNGARGTKGHLWGARYKSKIVEDENGLLKVMCYIEHNPVTAGLCRTSSAYPWCSAGYLKRGLARGEAIDFPAIDFLKNQPRKRRARNYIELVDELALRLQGLPSDPEIGIKSYALPISDAELEAWRKEFASKAPEDWSHQAFGSEAFQREIALQEQTKMQKVTKVRREAVKRRRCESDDQGAKNKHM
;
A
#
# COMPACT_ATOMS: atom_id res chain seq x y z
N MET A 1 15.60 14.72 13.09
CA MET A 1 14.71 15.61 12.30
C MET A 1 13.26 15.17 12.43
N SER A 2 12.32 16.10 12.66
CA SER A 2 10.88 15.83 12.59
C SER A 2 10.53 15.40 11.17
N ARG A 3 10.05 14.16 11.00
CA ARG A 3 9.68 13.62 9.68
C ARG A 3 8.44 14.33 9.14
N ARG A 4 8.41 14.56 7.82
CA ARG A 4 7.26 15.18 7.13
C ARG A 4 5.99 14.31 7.29
N PRO A 5 4.81 14.92 7.47
CA PRO A 5 3.53 14.21 7.39
C PRO A 5 3.38 13.59 6.00
N ARG A 6 2.77 12.40 5.91
CA ARG A 6 2.47 11.78 4.62
C ARG A 6 1.45 12.62 3.85
N ILE A 7 1.58 12.63 2.53
CA ILE A 7 0.56 13.22 1.67
C ILE A 7 -0.61 12.24 1.56
N LYS A 8 -1.81 12.77 1.73
CA LYS A 8 -3.07 12.04 1.61
C LYS A 8 -3.95 12.90 0.72
N LEU A 9 -4.55 12.29 -0.30
CA LEU A 9 -5.45 12.99 -1.18
C LEU A 9 -6.83 13.14 -0.55
N GLU A 10 -7.46 14.29 -0.75
CA GLU A 10 -8.86 14.55 -0.38
C GLU A 10 -9.84 14.19 -1.50
N LYS A 11 -9.42 13.35 -2.45
CA LYS A 11 -10.27 12.83 -3.52
C LYS A 11 -11.15 11.68 -3.01
N PRO A 12 -12.32 11.43 -3.61
CA PRO A 12 -13.19 10.30 -3.25
C PRO A 12 -12.50 8.94 -3.38
N ILE A 13 -11.58 8.81 -4.34
CA ILE A 13 -10.76 7.63 -4.58
C ILE A 13 -9.31 8.08 -4.74
N ALA A 14 -8.38 7.34 -4.15
CA ALA A 14 -6.95 7.58 -4.30
C ALA A 14 -6.16 6.27 -4.29
N HIS A 15 -5.26 6.13 -5.25
CA HIS A 15 -4.42 4.94 -5.39
C HIS A 15 -3.03 5.15 -4.76
N TYR A 16 -2.51 4.12 -4.10
CA TYR A 16 -1.22 4.17 -3.43
C TYR A 16 -0.40 2.91 -3.68
N HIS A 17 0.88 3.09 -4.01
CA HIS A 17 1.89 2.06 -3.81
C HIS A 17 2.45 2.19 -2.40
N VAL A 18 2.38 1.13 -1.61
CA VAL A 18 2.96 1.09 -0.26
C VAL A 18 3.92 -0.08 -0.13
N MET A 19 4.93 0.10 0.72
CA MET A 19 5.88 -0.96 1.04
C MET A 19 6.36 -0.87 2.48
N THR A 20 6.65 -2.02 3.08
CA THR A 20 7.28 -2.12 4.40
C THR A 20 8.36 -3.19 4.36
N ARG A 21 9.49 -2.93 5.03
CA ARG A 21 10.63 -3.85 5.14
C ARG A 21 10.88 -4.24 6.59
N THR A 22 11.33 -5.46 6.79
CA THR A 22 11.75 -6.00 8.09
C THR A 22 12.90 -5.19 8.68
N ALA A 23 13.07 -5.29 10.00
CA ALA A 23 14.20 -4.69 10.69
C ALA A 23 15.51 -5.29 10.16
N GLN A 24 16.52 -4.43 9.98
CA GLN A 24 17.84 -4.79 9.45
C GLN A 24 17.82 -5.42 8.04
N GLN A 25 16.68 -5.40 7.35
CA GLN A 25 16.46 -6.05 6.04
C GLN A 25 16.58 -7.58 6.07
N GLU A 26 16.47 -8.18 7.25
CA GLU A 26 16.54 -9.62 7.47
C GLU A 26 15.37 -10.37 6.82
N PHE A 27 15.62 -11.61 6.40
CA PHE A 27 14.65 -12.46 5.72
C PHE A 27 13.63 -13.11 6.66
N TYR A 28 13.08 -12.33 7.60
CA TYR A 28 12.15 -12.81 8.63
C TYR A 28 10.81 -13.33 8.10
N LEU A 29 10.44 -12.96 6.88
CA LEU A 29 9.21 -13.43 6.22
C LEU A 29 9.47 -14.68 5.35
N GLY A 30 10.71 -15.16 5.30
CA GLY A 30 11.09 -16.39 4.62
C GLY A 30 10.38 -17.62 5.18
N ASP A 31 10.07 -18.57 4.30
CA ASP A 31 9.36 -19.80 4.69
C ASP A 31 10.25 -20.70 5.57
N ASP A 32 11.57 -20.50 5.52
CA ASP A 32 12.60 -21.10 6.38
C ASP A 32 12.65 -20.49 7.79
N TYR A 33 12.16 -19.25 7.96
CA TYR A 33 12.23 -18.54 9.24
C TYR A 33 10.99 -18.77 10.12
N VAL A 34 9.78 -18.60 9.56
CA VAL A 34 8.52 -18.98 10.19
C VAL A 34 7.64 -19.67 9.12
N PRO A 35 7.59 -21.01 9.11
CA PRO A 35 6.83 -21.75 8.10
C PRO A 35 5.36 -21.31 8.01
N GLY A 36 4.89 -21.06 6.79
CA GLY A 36 3.50 -20.65 6.54
C GLY A 36 3.16 -19.20 6.93
N PHE A 37 4.13 -18.40 7.39
CA PHE A 37 3.85 -17.05 7.88
C PHE A 37 3.33 -16.09 6.79
N LYS A 38 3.74 -16.27 5.54
CA LYS A 38 3.21 -15.48 4.42
C LYS A 38 1.70 -15.69 4.21
N GLN A 39 1.17 -16.88 4.52
CA GLN A 39 -0.28 -17.10 4.52
C GLN A 39 -0.96 -16.29 5.62
N VAL A 40 -0.41 -16.31 6.84
CA VAL A 40 -0.93 -15.51 7.97
C VAL A 40 -0.92 -14.02 7.62
N MET A 41 0.11 -13.54 6.92
CA MET A 41 0.15 -12.17 6.43
C MET A 41 -0.96 -11.87 5.42
N LEU A 42 -1.23 -12.77 4.48
CA LEU A 42 -2.31 -12.63 3.52
C LEU A 42 -3.68 -12.57 4.23
N ASP A 43 -3.91 -13.46 5.19
CA ASP A 43 -5.14 -13.47 5.99
C ASP A 43 -5.32 -12.14 6.74
N ILE A 44 -4.22 -11.59 7.30
CA ILE A 44 -4.23 -10.26 7.94
C ILE A 44 -4.56 -9.15 6.93
N PHE A 45 -4.03 -9.20 5.72
CA PHE A 45 -4.32 -8.21 4.68
C PHE A 45 -5.81 -8.21 4.35
N GLN A 46 -6.40 -9.40 4.17
CA GLN A 46 -7.82 -9.60 3.89
C GLN A 46 -8.71 -9.12 5.04
N ASP A 47 -8.38 -9.53 6.27
CA ASP A 47 -9.13 -9.13 7.46
C ASP A 47 -9.15 -7.62 7.64
N VAL A 48 -8.01 -6.96 7.45
CA VAL A 48 -7.94 -5.50 7.58
C VAL A 48 -8.66 -4.82 6.41
N ALA A 49 -8.53 -5.31 5.18
CA ALA A 49 -9.29 -4.78 4.05
C ALA A 49 -10.81 -4.89 4.26
N SER A 50 -11.30 -5.97 4.88
CA SER A 50 -12.74 -6.14 5.20
C SER A 50 -13.30 -5.07 6.17
N VAL A 51 -12.43 -4.42 6.95
CA VAL A 51 -12.82 -3.36 7.89
C VAL A 51 -12.75 -1.99 7.23
N PHE A 52 -11.73 -1.73 6.43
CA PHE A 52 -11.42 -0.40 5.88
C PHE A 52 -12.06 -0.19 4.50
N TYR A 53 -12.27 1.06 4.12
CA TYR A 53 -12.63 1.43 2.75
C TYR A 53 -11.37 1.42 1.86
N VAL A 54 -10.72 0.26 1.82
CA VAL A 54 -9.45 0.05 1.13
C VAL A 54 -9.47 -1.27 0.39
N ASP A 55 -9.25 -1.22 -0.92
CA ASP A 55 -9.09 -2.41 -1.75
C ASP A 55 -7.61 -2.66 -2.02
N ILE A 56 -7.24 -3.94 -2.02
CA ILE A 56 -5.89 -4.39 -2.37
C ILE A 56 -5.94 -4.85 -3.83
N LEU A 57 -5.34 -4.04 -4.69
CA LEU A 57 -5.37 -4.21 -6.15
C LEU A 57 -4.27 -5.16 -6.65
N ALA A 58 -3.09 -5.08 -6.03
CA ALA A 58 -1.97 -5.99 -6.27
C ALA A 58 -1.10 -6.08 -5.02
N TRP A 59 -0.42 -7.20 -4.83
CA TRP A 59 0.45 -7.41 -3.69
C TRP A 59 1.57 -8.41 -3.99
N VAL A 60 2.67 -8.27 -3.25
CA VAL A 60 3.75 -9.26 -3.19
C VAL A 60 4.31 -9.30 -1.78
N ILE A 61 4.57 -10.50 -1.26
CA ILE A 61 5.26 -10.73 0.01
C ILE A 61 6.58 -11.42 -0.33
N MET A 62 7.67 -10.67 -0.23
CA MET A 62 9.04 -11.16 -0.33
C MET A 62 9.55 -11.59 1.05
N ASP A 63 10.74 -12.20 1.12
CA ASP A 63 11.24 -12.74 2.38
C ASP A 63 11.67 -11.66 3.41
N ASN A 64 11.96 -10.43 2.97
CA ASN A 64 12.30 -9.31 3.87
C ASN A 64 11.39 -8.08 3.72
N HIS A 65 10.45 -8.06 2.79
CA HIS A 65 9.54 -6.92 2.61
C HIS A 65 8.26 -7.33 1.89
N TYR A 66 7.27 -6.45 1.87
CA TYR A 66 6.09 -6.61 1.03
C TYR A 66 5.74 -5.29 0.34
N HIS A 67 5.06 -5.38 -0.80
CA HIS A 67 4.46 -4.24 -1.49
C HIS A 67 2.96 -4.46 -1.66
N LEU A 68 2.17 -3.38 -1.55
CA LEU A 68 0.75 -3.36 -1.87
C LEU A 68 0.46 -2.21 -2.83
N CYS A 69 -0.42 -2.45 -3.79
CA CYS A 69 -1.14 -1.43 -4.54
C CYS A 69 -2.54 -1.33 -3.94
N LEU A 70 -2.89 -0.15 -3.42
CA LEU A 70 -4.10 0.07 -2.65
C LEU A 70 -4.98 1.12 -3.33
N GLU A 71 -6.29 0.88 -3.35
CA GLU A 71 -7.30 1.91 -3.62
C GLU A 71 -7.95 2.31 -2.30
N VAL A 72 -7.85 3.59 -1.92
CA VAL A 72 -8.49 4.12 -0.71
C VAL A 72 -9.71 4.92 -1.14
N GLN A 73 -10.88 4.55 -0.61
CA GLN A 73 -12.16 5.16 -0.93
C GLN A 73 -12.69 6.01 0.24
N LYS A 74 -13.44 7.06 -0.09
CA LYS A 74 -14.17 7.95 0.84
C LYS A 74 -15.65 8.03 0.43
N PRO A 75 -16.41 6.94 0.56
CA PRO A 75 -17.83 6.94 0.20
C PRO A 75 -18.65 7.82 1.15
N PRO A 76 -19.89 8.22 0.78
CA PRO A 76 -20.80 8.87 1.71
C PRO A 76 -20.93 8.07 3.02
N LYS A 77 -21.05 8.77 4.15
CA LYS A 77 -21.19 8.11 5.45
C LYS A 77 -22.50 7.32 5.50
N ASP A 78 -22.37 6.02 5.71
CA ASP A 78 -23.47 5.11 5.99
C ASP A 78 -23.29 4.53 7.39
N ALA A 79 -24.23 4.82 8.29
CA ALA A 79 -24.16 4.37 9.69
C ALA A 79 -24.23 2.85 9.83
N GLU A 80 -24.98 2.19 8.95
CA GLU A 80 -25.17 0.74 8.97
C GLU A 80 -23.91 0.03 8.44
N ASP A 81 -23.29 0.56 7.38
CA ASP A 81 -22.00 0.05 6.90
C ASP A 81 -20.87 0.27 7.90
N LEU A 82 -20.82 1.44 8.54
CA LEU A 82 -19.85 1.73 9.60
C LEU A 82 -20.02 0.82 10.81
N ARG A 83 -21.27 0.47 11.18
CA ARG A 83 -21.56 -0.52 12.21
C ARG A 83 -20.99 -1.88 11.85
N ARG A 84 -21.30 -2.41 10.65
CA ARG A 84 -20.78 -3.71 10.19
C ARG A 84 -19.26 -3.77 10.20
N ARG A 85 -18.59 -2.73 9.69
CA ARG A 85 -17.13 -2.61 9.69
C ARG A 85 -16.54 -2.52 11.10
N PHE A 86 -17.22 -1.80 12.00
CA PHE A 86 -16.81 -1.73 13.41
C PHE A 86 -16.94 -3.09 14.10
N GLU A 87 -18.02 -3.82 13.88
CA GLU A 87 -18.24 -5.17 14.42
C GLU A 87 -17.19 -6.13 13.88
N ARG A 88 -16.90 -6.08 12.57
CA ARG A 88 -15.79 -6.82 11.96
C ARG A 88 -14.45 -6.49 12.62
N LEU A 89 -14.18 -5.21 12.89
CA LEU A 89 -12.99 -4.79 13.63
C LEU A 89 -12.93 -5.42 15.03
N GLN A 90 -14.06 -5.57 15.72
CA GLN A 90 -14.09 -6.23 17.03
C GLN A 90 -13.79 -7.72 16.89
N GLU A 91 -14.37 -8.41 15.91
CA GLU A 91 -14.09 -9.83 15.66
C GLU A 91 -12.59 -10.08 15.45
N ILE A 92 -11.98 -9.34 14.51
CA ILE A 92 -10.58 -9.56 14.17
C ILE A 92 -9.63 -9.14 15.29
N ASN A 93 -10.02 -8.25 16.21
CA ASN A 93 -9.23 -7.85 17.39
C ASN A 93 -9.54 -8.69 18.62
N VAL A 94 -10.53 -9.59 18.56
CA VAL A 94 -11.13 -10.23 19.74
C VAL A 94 -11.57 -9.18 20.78
N GLY A 95 -12.07 -8.05 20.27
CA GLY A 95 -12.56 -6.92 21.04
C GLY A 95 -13.96 -7.16 21.60
N LYS A 96 -14.26 -6.56 22.76
CA LYS A 96 -15.56 -6.71 23.44
C LYS A 96 -16.40 -5.43 23.39
N ARG A 97 -16.00 -4.42 22.62
CA ARG A 97 -16.73 -3.15 22.55
C ARG A 97 -17.98 -3.31 21.68
N ARG A 98 -19.09 -2.72 22.10
CA ARG A 98 -20.31 -2.67 21.28
C ARG A 98 -20.36 -1.38 20.47
N TRP A 99 -21.02 -1.44 19.33
CA TRP A 99 -21.30 -0.27 18.50
C TRP A 99 -22.10 0.78 19.29
N GLN A 100 -21.77 2.04 19.07
CA GLN A 100 -22.52 3.19 19.56
C GLN A 100 -22.58 4.25 18.44
N PRO A 101 -23.73 4.87 18.16
CA PRO A 101 -23.86 5.83 17.05
C PRO A 101 -22.87 7.01 17.10
N ASN A 102 -22.48 7.47 18.29
CA ASN A 102 -21.48 8.51 18.48
C ASN A 102 -20.07 8.14 18.00
N LEU A 103 -19.79 6.86 17.73
CA LEU A 103 -18.52 6.39 17.19
C LEU A 103 -18.44 6.54 15.66
N ALA A 104 -19.55 6.83 14.97
CA ALA A 104 -19.61 6.84 13.51
C ALA A 104 -18.56 7.76 12.88
N ASP A 105 -18.41 8.99 13.38
CA ASP A 105 -17.43 9.93 12.84
C ASP A 105 -15.98 9.48 13.05
N ALA A 106 -15.68 8.89 14.21
CA ALA A 106 -14.35 8.39 14.51
C ALA A 106 -14.03 7.15 13.66
N CYS A 107 -15.01 6.26 13.48
CA CYS A 107 -14.87 5.07 12.63
C CYS A 107 -14.69 5.46 11.17
N TYR A 108 -15.51 6.37 10.65
CA TYR A 108 -15.38 6.84 9.27
C TYR A 108 -14.01 7.46 9.00
N LYS A 109 -13.56 8.37 9.89
CA LYS A 109 -12.22 8.97 9.79
C LYS A 109 -11.11 7.93 9.83
N ARG A 110 -11.26 6.85 10.61
CA ARG A 110 -10.27 5.79 10.72
C ARG A 110 -10.30 4.86 9.50
N PHE A 111 -11.47 4.40 9.09
CA PHE A 111 -11.65 3.38 8.05
C PHE A 111 -11.37 3.90 6.64
N THR A 112 -11.35 5.23 6.45
CA THR A 112 -10.95 5.88 5.20
C THR A 112 -9.50 6.38 5.21
N ASP A 113 -8.70 6.02 6.23
CA ASP A 113 -7.35 6.53 6.40
C ASP A 113 -6.26 5.48 6.13
N LEU A 114 -5.43 5.73 5.11
CA LEU A 114 -4.31 4.88 4.74
C LEU A 114 -3.33 4.60 5.90
N SER A 115 -3.05 5.60 6.74
CA SER A 115 -2.12 5.40 7.86
C SER A 115 -2.69 4.47 8.91
N GLU A 116 -4.00 4.54 9.17
CA GLU A 116 -4.69 3.63 10.10
C GLU A 116 -4.80 2.21 9.53
N PHE A 117 -5.05 2.08 8.22
CA PHE A 117 -5.00 0.79 7.52
C PHE A 117 -3.62 0.13 7.69
N MET A 118 -2.56 0.84 7.27
CA MET A 118 -1.20 0.32 7.33
C MET A 118 -0.70 0.10 8.76
N LYS A 119 -1.20 0.87 9.73
CA LYS A 119 -0.93 0.64 11.16
C LYS A 119 -1.57 -0.66 11.61
N SER A 120 -2.82 -0.92 11.24
CA SER A 120 -3.53 -2.16 11.57
C SER A 120 -2.83 -3.38 10.99
N VAL A 121 -2.49 -3.34 9.69
CA VAL A 121 -1.73 -4.41 9.01
C VAL A 121 -0.40 -4.67 9.72
N ASN A 122 0.46 -3.66 9.82
CA ASN A 122 1.80 -3.84 10.37
C ASN A 122 1.81 -4.27 11.83
N TYR A 123 0.89 -3.75 12.64
CA TYR A 123 0.77 -4.11 14.05
C TYR A 123 0.38 -5.58 14.21
N ARG A 124 -0.63 -6.03 13.47
CA ARG A 124 -1.11 -7.43 13.49
C ARG A 124 -0.04 -8.39 13.02
N THR A 125 0.63 -8.07 11.93
CA THR A 125 1.74 -8.91 11.43
C THR A 125 2.85 -9.02 12.47
N ALA A 126 3.23 -7.91 13.12
CA ALA A 126 4.26 -7.93 14.15
C ALA A 126 3.85 -8.75 15.38
N ILE A 127 2.57 -8.72 15.78
CA ILE A 127 2.06 -9.57 16.86
C ILE A 127 2.11 -11.04 16.47
N ALA A 128 1.56 -11.39 15.30
CA ALA A 128 1.50 -12.77 14.84
C ALA A 128 2.91 -13.38 14.71
N PHE A 129 3.85 -12.61 14.14
CA PHE A 129 5.24 -13.00 14.03
C PHE A 129 5.89 -13.27 15.39
N ASN A 130 5.78 -12.30 16.31
CA ASN A 130 6.36 -12.41 17.65
C ASN A 130 5.74 -13.56 18.46
N GLY A 131 4.43 -13.76 18.31
CA GLY A 131 3.72 -14.89 18.92
C GLY A 131 4.21 -16.23 18.40
N ALA A 132 4.33 -16.38 17.08
CA ALA A 132 4.83 -17.61 16.45
C ALA A 132 6.28 -17.93 16.85
N ARG A 133 7.09 -16.90 17.14
CA ARG A 133 8.49 -17.06 17.55
C ARG A 133 8.74 -17.07 19.06
N GLY A 134 7.73 -16.76 19.88
CA GLY A 134 7.93 -16.52 21.31
C GLY A 134 8.84 -15.32 21.62
N THR A 135 8.98 -14.36 20.69
CA THR A 135 9.85 -13.19 20.85
C THR A 135 9.07 -11.92 21.18
N LYS A 136 9.78 -10.85 21.56
CA LYS A 136 9.24 -9.50 21.69
C LYS A 136 10.16 -8.54 20.93
N GLY A 137 9.59 -7.55 20.24
CA GLY A 137 10.39 -6.53 19.56
C GLY A 137 9.78 -6.04 18.25
N HIS A 138 10.55 -5.24 17.52
CA HIS A 138 10.14 -4.65 16.25
C HIS A 138 10.40 -5.61 15.09
N LEU A 139 9.33 -6.07 14.43
CA LEU A 139 9.44 -6.77 13.14
C LEU A 139 9.86 -5.82 12.02
N TRP A 140 9.29 -4.62 11.98
CA TRP A 140 9.50 -3.66 10.91
C TRP A 140 10.62 -2.68 11.24
N GLY A 141 11.52 -2.44 10.28
CA GLY A 141 12.68 -1.56 10.49
C GLY A 141 12.33 -0.07 10.47
N ALA A 142 11.23 0.29 9.83
CA ALA A 142 10.75 1.67 9.74
C ALA A 142 9.24 1.72 9.56
N ARG A 143 8.70 2.94 9.53
CA ARG A 143 7.31 3.15 9.09
C ARG A 143 7.20 2.79 7.61
N TYR A 144 6.05 2.28 7.18
CA TYR A 144 5.78 2.03 5.76
C TYR A 144 6.07 3.26 4.89
N LYS A 145 6.57 3.01 3.69
CA LYS A 145 6.72 4.02 2.64
C LYS A 145 5.46 4.00 1.77
N SER A 146 5.10 5.15 1.20
CA SER A 146 3.88 5.30 0.40
C SER A 146 4.06 6.31 -0.70
N LYS A 147 3.55 5.99 -1.87
CA LYS A 147 3.60 6.78 -3.08
C LYS A 147 2.21 6.83 -3.70
N ILE A 148 1.78 8.00 -4.16
CA ILE A 148 0.49 8.17 -4.82
C ILE A 148 0.62 7.76 -6.29
N VAL A 149 -0.44 7.14 -6.80
CA VAL A 149 -0.60 6.74 -8.19
C VAL A 149 -1.76 7.54 -8.80
N GLU A 150 -1.55 8.11 -9.98
CA GLU A 150 -2.35 9.24 -10.45
C GLU A 150 -3.30 8.90 -11.58
N ASP A 151 -2.89 7.99 -12.46
CA ASP A 151 -3.60 7.61 -13.67
C ASP A 151 -3.57 6.09 -13.87
N GLU A 152 -4.39 5.60 -14.81
CA GLU A 152 -4.51 4.16 -15.08
C GLU A 152 -3.19 3.54 -15.56
N ASN A 153 -2.36 4.28 -16.30
CA ASN A 153 -1.08 3.77 -16.79
C ASN A 153 -0.08 3.63 -15.63
N GLY A 154 -0.02 4.61 -14.74
CA GLY A 154 0.74 4.56 -13.49
C GLY A 154 0.25 3.43 -12.58
N LEU A 155 -1.06 3.20 -12.51
CA LEU A 155 -1.64 2.09 -11.75
C LEU A 155 -1.20 0.75 -12.32
N LEU A 156 -1.34 0.56 -13.63
CA LEU A 156 -0.87 -0.64 -14.31
C LEU A 156 0.63 -0.84 -14.11
N LYS A 157 1.44 0.21 -14.25
CA LYS A 157 2.89 0.18 -14.04
C LYS A 157 3.26 -0.28 -12.64
N VAL A 158 2.61 0.27 -11.62
CA VAL A 158 2.82 -0.12 -10.22
C VAL A 158 2.47 -1.57 -9.99
N MET A 159 1.33 -1.99 -10.51
CA MET A 159 0.90 -3.38 -10.41
C MET A 159 1.90 -4.32 -11.06
N CYS A 160 2.34 -4.02 -12.29
CA CYS A 160 3.35 -4.81 -12.99
C CYS A 160 4.69 -4.83 -12.24
N TYR A 161 5.12 -3.69 -11.70
CA TYR A 161 6.30 -3.61 -10.84
C TYR A 161 6.17 -4.56 -9.63
N ILE A 162 5.07 -4.50 -8.90
CA ILE A 162 4.82 -5.35 -7.72
C ILE A 162 4.91 -6.82 -8.09
N GLU A 163 4.22 -7.24 -9.14
CA GLU A 163 4.21 -8.63 -9.62
C GLU A 163 5.57 -9.09 -10.13
N HIS A 164 6.37 -8.18 -10.68
CA HIS A 164 7.68 -8.46 -11.24
C HIS A 164 8.80 -8.57 -10.20
N ASN A 165 8.58 -8.12 -8.95
CA ASN A 165 9.61 -8.15 -7.90
C ASN A 165 10.25 -9.54 -7.68
N PRO A 166 9.49 -10.66 -7.62
CA PRO A 166 10.07 -12.00 -7.51
C PRO A 166 10.92 -12.41 -8.71
N VAL A 167 10.56 -11.93 -9.91
CA VAL A 167 11.32 -12.17 -11.14
C VAL A 167 12.64 -11.41 -11.10
N THR A 168 12.61 -10.12 -10.74
CA THR A 168 13.83 -9.31 -10.55
C THR A 168 14.75 -9.90 -9.47
N ALA A 169 14.19 -10.53 -8.43
CA ALA A 169 14.94 -11.23 -7.40
C ALA A 169 15.46 -12.61 -7.83
N GLY A 170 15.18 -13.07 -9.06
CA GLY A 170 15.60 -14.37 -9.57
C GLY A 170 14.86 -15.57 -8.98
N LEU A 171 13.72 -15.35 -8.33
CA LEU A 171 12.94 -16.42 -7.67
C LEU A 171 12.06 -17.21 -8.65
N CYS A 172 11.72 -16.61 -9.80
CA CYS A 172 10.88 -17.23 -10.81
C CYS A 172 11.05 -16.57 -12.18
N ARG A 173 10.69 -17.28 -13.25
CA ARG A 173 10.77 -16.78 -14.64
C ARG A 173 9.63 -15.82 -15.01
N THR A 174 8.42 -16.11 -14.52
CA THR A 174 7.22 -15.29 -14.74
C THR A 174 6.59 -14.92 -13.39
N SER A 175 5.89 -13.79 -13.34
CA SER A 175 5.29 -13.28 -12.10
C SER A 175 4.36 -14.30 -11.44
N SER A 176 3.50 -14.95 -12.22
CA SER A 176 2.50 -15.89 -11.73
C SER A 176 3.06 -17.22 -11.19
N ALA A 177 4.34 -17.52 -11.47
CA ALA A 177 4.99 -18.69 -10.90
C ALA A 177 5.27 -18.50 -9.39
N TYR A 178 5.46 -17.27 -8.93
CA TYR A 178 5.68 -16.99 -7.52
C TYR A 178 4.40 -17.13 -6.68
N PRO A 179 4.35 -17.93 -5.60
CA PRO A 179 3.15 -18.14 -4.79
C PRO A 179 2.65 -16.93 -4.03
N TRP A 180 3.56 -16.08 -3.60
CA TRP A 180 3.27 -15.03 -2.65
C TRP A 180 3.17 -13.67 -3.33
N CYS A 181 2.50 -13.63 -4.48
CA CYS A 181 2.03 -12.41 -5.13
C CYS A 181 0.60 -12.60 -5.65
N SER A 182 -0.05 -11.48 -6.02
CA SER A 182 -1.42 -11.51 -6.50
C SER A 182 -1.59 -12.39 -7.75
N ALA A 183 -0.72 -12.29 -8.76
CA ALA A 183 -0.81 -13.10 -9.98
C ALA A 183 -0.70 -14.60 -9.70
N GLY A 184 0.26 -15.00 -8.86
CA GLY A 184 0.43 -16.41 -8.52
C GLY A 184 -0.67 -16.95 -7.61
N TYR A 185 -1.23 -16.11 -6.73
CA TYR A 185 -2.40 -16.47 -5.94
C TYR A 185 -3.63 -16.74 -6.83
N LEU A 186 -3.85 -15.88 -7.83
CA LEU A 186 -4.91 -16.04 -8.81
C LEU A 186 -4.72 -17.31 -9.67
N LYS A 187 -3.50 -17.57 -10.14
CA LYS A 187 -3.17 -18.74 -10.97
C LYS A 187 -3.46 -20.07 -10.28
N ARG A 188 -3.25 -20.15 -8.97
CA ARG A 188 -3.51 -21.36 -8.17
C ARG A 188 -4.99 -21.61 -7.88
N GLY A 189 -5.89 -20.72 -8.31
CA GLY A 189 -7.31 -20.81 -7.97
C GLY A 189 -7.59 -20.60 -6.48
N LEU A 190 -6.61 -20.08 -5.73
CA LEU A 190 -6.72 -19.84 -4.29
C LEU A 190 -7.60 -18.62 -3.97
N ALA A 191 -8.06 -17.88 -4.98
CA ALA A 191 -9.03 -16.79 -4.85
C ALA A 191 -10.40 -17.28 -4.36
N ARG A 192 -10.49 -17.65 -3.09
CA ARG A 192 -11.71 -17.94 -2.33
C ARG A 192 -12.44 -16.62 -1.98
N GLY A 193 -12.74 -15.81 -2.99
CA GLY A 193 -13.64 -14.65 -2.86
C GLY A 193 -13.01 -13.30 -2.53
N GLU A 194 -11.97 -13.17 -1.71
CA GLU A 194 -11.76 -11.88 -1.00
C GLU A 194 -10.30 -11.34 -0.94
N ALA A 195 -9.31 -11.97 -1.59
CA ALA A 195 -7.89 -11.57 -1.41
C ALA A 195 -7.40 -10.39 -2.27
N ILE A 196 -8.04 -10.19 -3.41
CA ILE A 196 -7.68 -9.18 -4.40
C ILE A 196 -9.00 -8.68 -4.93
N ASP A 197 -9.27 -7.38 -4.74
CA ASP A 197 -10.24 -6.76 -5.62
C ASP A 197 -9.53 -6.49 -6.92
N PHE A 198 -10.09 -7.01 -8.00
CA PHE A 198 -9.50 -6.79 -9.30
C PHE A 198 -9.62 -5.30 -9.58
N PRO A 199 -8.51 -4.64 -9.97
CA PRO A 199 -8.52 -3.24 -10.29
C PRO A 199 -9.71 -2.93 -11.16
N ALA A 200 -10.38 -1.86 -10.77
CA ALA A 200 -11.24 -1.13 -11.65
C ALA A 200 -10.32 -0.40 -12.68
N ILE A 201 -9.50 -1.12 -13.46
CA ILE A 201 -8.80 -0.60 -14.63
C ILE A 201 -9.72 -0.85 -15.82
N ASP A 202 -9.97 0.16 -16.65
CA ASP A 202 -10.98 0.09 -17.74
C ASP A 202 -10.78 -1.13 -18.65
N PHE A 203 -9.52 -1.53 -18.86
CA PHE A 203 -9.13 -2.76 -19.56
C PHE A 203 -9.72 -4.06 -18.98
N LEU A 204 -9.87 -4.14 -17.64
CA LEU A 204 -10.40 -5.30 -16.94
C LEU A 204 -11.87 -5.13 -16.55
N LYS A 205 -12.34 -3.90 -16.28
CA LYS A 205 -13.66 -3.60 -15.69
C LYS A 205 -14.85 -4.22 -16.42
N ASN A 206 -14.83 -4.29 -17.74
CA ASN A 206 -15.99 -4.72 -18.56
C ASN A 206 -16.06 -6.24 -18.79
N GLN A 207 -15.31 -7.04 -18.03
CA GLN A 207 -15.21 -8.48 -18.25
C GLN A 207 -15.68 -9.29 -17.03
N PRO A 208 -16.24 -10.51 -17.24
CA PRO A 208 -16.54 -11.43 -16.15
C PRO A 208 -15.32 -11.67 -15.25
N ARG A 209 -15.49 -11.76 -13.93
CA ARG A 209 -14.38 -11.89 -12.95
C ARG A 209 -13.35 -12.96 -13.30
N LYS A 210 -13.79 -14.14 -13.76
CA LYS A 210 -12.89 -15.23 -14.19
C LYS A 210 -12.00 -14.82 -15.36
N ARG A 211 -12.52 -14.03 -16.31
CA ARG A 211 -11.75 -13.48 -17.43
C ARG A 211 -10.79 -12.38 -16.97
N ARG A 212 -11.21 -11.51 -16.04
CA ARG A 212 -10.31 -10.50 -15.42
C ARG A 212 -9.06 -11.13 -14.81
N ALA A 213 -9.24 -12.20 -14.03
CA ALA A 213 -8.14 -12.93 -13.40
C ALA A 213 -7.13 -13.46 -14.42
N ARG A 214 -7.65 -14.14 -15.44
CA ARG A 214 -6.84 -14.73 -16.50
C ARG A 214 -6.07 -13.66 -17.29
N ASN A 215 -6.75 -12.63 -17.78
CA ASN A 215 -6.11 -11.58 -18.57
C ASN A 215 -5.07 -10.81 -17.76
N TYR A 216 -5.33 -10.61 -16.46
CA TYR A 216 -4.35 -9.98 -15.58
C TYR A 216 -3.09 -10.83 -15.46
N ILE A 217 -3.22 -12.14 -15.23
CA ILE A 217 -2.09 -13.08 -15.18
C ILE A 217 -1.31 -13.06 -16.49
N GLU A 218 -2.01 -13.22 -17.63
CA GLU A 218 -1.40 -13.23 -18.96
C GLU A 218 -0.67 -11.90 -19.25
N LEU A 219 -1.27 -10.76 -18.86
CA LEU A 219 -0.66 -9.43 -18.98
C LEU A 219 0.64 -9.32 -18.18
N VAL A 220 0.63 -9.64 -16.87
CA VAL A 220 1.80 -9.44 -16.02
C VAL A 220 2.92 -10.46 -16.28
N ASP A 221 2.58 -11.66 -16.76
CA ASP A 221 3.57 -12.66 -17.17
C ASP A 221 4.25 -12.24 -18.49
N GLU A 222 3.48 -11.79 -19.49
CA GLU A 222 4.05 -11.29 -20.73
C GLU A 222 4.96 -10.09 -20.47
N LEU A 223 4.48 -9.12 -19.67
CA LEU A 223 5.29 -7.96 -19.34
C LEU A 223 6.56 -8.35 -18.58
N ALA A 224 6.50 -9.34 -17.69
CA ALA A 224 7.70 -9.82 -17.02
C ALA A 224 8.72 -10.41 -17.99
N LEU A 225 8.31 -11.17 -19.01
CA LEU A 225 9.22 -11.69 -20.02
C LEU A 225 9.84 -10.55 -20.85
N ARG A 226 9.01 -9.63 -21.33
CA ARG A 226 9.49 -8.51 -22.15
C ARG A 226 10.42 -7.56 -21.39
N LEU A 227 10.15 -7.29 -20.11
CA LEU A 227 11.04 -6.50 -19.24
C LEU A 227 12.42 -7.17 -19.05
N GLN A 228 12.47 -8.50 -19.07
CA GLN A 228 13.73 -9.26 -19.06
C GLN A 228 14.42 -9.28 -20.44
N GLY A 229 13.79 -8.76 -21.50
CA GLY A 229 14.27 -8.87 -22.88
C GLY A 229 14.10 -10.27 -23.47
N LEU A 230 13.24 -11.10 -22.88
CA LEU A 230 12.90 -12.42 -23.38
C LEU A 230 11.76 -12.32 -24.40
N PRO A 231 11.70 -13.25 -25.39
CA PRO A 231 10.57 -13.31 -26.31
C PRO A 231 9.28 -13.69 -25.56
N SER A 232 8.14 -13.32 -26.13
CA SER A 232 6.82 -13.76 -25.68
C SER A 232 6.76 -15.29 -25.64
N ASP A 233 6.09 -15.84 -24.63
CA ASP A 233 5.87 -17.27 -24.51
C ASP A 233 4.57 -17.66 -25.24
N PRO A 234 4.60 -18.56 -26.25
CA PRO A 234 3.41 -19.00 -26.97
C PRO A 234 2.32 -19.59 -26.05
N GLU A 235 2.68 -20.08 -24.87
CA GLU A 235 1.74 -20.61 -23.87
C GLU A 235 1.06 -19.53 -23.04
N ILE A 236 1.67 -18.34 -22.91
CA ILE A 236 1.01 -17.15 -22.36
C ILE A 236 0.04 -16.68 -23.43
N GLY A 237 -1.20 -17.16 -23.33
CA GLY A 237 -2.22 -16.99 -24.34
C GLY A 237 -2.72 -15.56 -24.48
N ILE A 238 -1.88 -14.63 -24.97
CA ILE A 238 -2.24 -13.29 -25.44
C ILE A 238 -3.09 -13.44 -26.70
N LYS A 239 -4.23 -14.09 -26.55
CA LYS A 239 -5.21 -14.29 -27.59
C LYS A 239 -6.00 -13.00 -27.63
N SER A 240 -5.62 -12.13 -28.57
CA SER A 240 -6.42 -11.05 -29.15
C SER A 240 -6.62 -9.73 -28.38
N TYR A 241 -5.77 -9.35 -27.44
CA TYR A 241 -5.78 -7.98 -26.92
C TYR A 241 -4.41 -7.33 -27.06
N ALA A 242 -4.39 -6.13 -27.67
CA ALA A 242 -3.21 -5.29 -27.65
C ALA A 242 -2.88 -4.98 -26.18
N LEU A 243 -1.60 -5.11 -25.82
CA LEU A 243 -1.13 -4.57 -24.54
C LEU A 243 -1.57 -3.11 -24.47
N PRO A 244 -2.08 -2.64 -23.31
CA PRO A 244 -2.48 -1.24 -23.16
C PRO A 244 -1.26 -0.28 -23.09
N ILE A 245 -0.08 -0.75 -23.49
CA ILE A 245 1.19 -0.04 -23.46
C ILE A 245 1.93 -0.30 -24.77
N SER A 246 2.61 0.72 -25.28
CA SER A 246 3.48 0.63 -26.47
C SER A 246 4.84 0.01 -26.15
N ASP A 247 5.54 -0.49 -27.17
CA ASP A 247 6.92 -1.00 -27.00
C ASP A 247 7.88 0.08 -26.50
N ALA A 248 7.65 1.36 -26.88
CA ALA A 248 8.44 2.49 -26.41
C ALA A 248 8.23 2.75 -24.90
N GLU A 249 6.99 2.69 -24.42
CA GLU A 249 6.69 2.78 -23.00
C GLU A 249 7.28 1.62 -22.22
N LEU A 250 7.20 0.41 -22.76
CA LEU A 250 7.76 -0.78 -22.13
C LEU A 250 9.28 -0.71 -22.01
N GLU A 251 9.98 -0.24 -23.04
CA GLU A 251 11.43 -0.03 -22.98
C GLU A 251 11.79 1.09 -21.98
N ALA A 252 10.97 2.13 -21.88
CA ALA A 252 11.14 3.16 -20.84
C ALA A 252 10.96 2.56 -19.43
N TRP A 253 9.96 1.70 -19.23
CA TRP A 253 9.76 1.01 -17.95
C TRP A 253 10.93 0.09 -17.62
N ARG A 254 11.43 -0.67 -18.59
CA ARG A 254 12.59 -1.54 -18.44
C ARG A 254 13.82 -0.77 -17.95
N LYS A 255 14.16 0.34 -18.61
CA LYS A 255 15.27 1.22 -18.21
C LYS A 255 15.06 1.77 -16.80
N GLU A 256 13.83 2.17 -16.48
CA GLU A 256 13.53 2.71 -15.16
C GLU A 256 13.61 1.65 -14.05
N PHE A 257 13.10 0.44 -14.28
CA PHE A 257 13.11 -0.67 -13.33
C PHE A 257 14.56 -1.12 -13.06
N ALA A 258 15.39 -1.18 -14.11
CA ALA A 258 16.80 -1.57 -14.00
C ALA A 258 17.69 -0.53 -13.30
N SER A 259 17.37 0.76 -13.41
CA SER A 259 18.23 1.85 -12.93
C SER A 259 18.02 2.25 -11.48
N LYS A 260 16.98 1.74 -10.82
CA LYS A 260 16.55 2.21 -9.49
C LYS A 260 16.56 1.08 -8.48
N ALA A 261 17.08 1.34 -7.29
CA ALA A 261 16.95 0.39 -6.19
C ALA A 261 15.46 0.28 -5.77
N PRO A 262 15.00 -0.86 -5.22
CA PRO A 262 13.62 -1.02 -4.74
C PRO A 262 13.17 0.08 -3.76
N GLU A 263 14.14 0.69 -3.06
CA GLU A 263 13.90 1.79 -2.13
C GLU A 263 13.60 3.12 -2.81
N ASP A 264 14.14 3.36 -4.01
CA ASP A 264 13.99 4.62 -4.75
C ASP A 264 12.58 4.76 -5.33
N TRP A 265 11.96 3.63 -5.66
CA TRP A 265 10.60 3.57 -6.20
C TRP A 265 9.55 4.15 -5.24
N SER A 266 9.80 4.06 -3.94
CA SER A 266 8.87 4.47 -2.89
C SER A 266 8.80 5.98 -2.61
N HIS A 267 9.73 6.76 -3.17
CA HIS A 267 9.89 8.19 -2.86
C HIS A 267 9.44 9.14 -3.98
N GLN A 268 9.25 8.64 -5.20
CA GLN A 268 8.77 9.45 -6.33
C GLN A 268 7.23 9.47 -6.35
N ALA A 269 6.57 10.15 -7.27
CA ALA A 269 5.13 9.95 -7.58
C ALA A 269 4.96 9.23 -8.95
N PHE A 270 3.82 8.59 -9.20
CA PHE A 270 3.55 7.87 -10.47
C PHE A 270 2.44 8.59 -11.23
N GLY A 271 2.80 9.39 -12.24
CA GLY A 271 1.86 9.99 -13.20
C GLY A 271 2.28 11.37 -13.73
N SER A 272 1.28 12.13 -14.22
CA SER A 272 1.38 13.40 -14.95
C SER A 272 2.10 14.57 -14.23
N GLU A 273 2.75 15.45 -15.00
CA GLU A 273 3.40 16.66 -14.48
C GLU A 273 2.46 17.60 -13.70
N ALA A 274 1.19 17.70 -14.09
CA ALA A 274 0.23 18.60 -13.44
C ALA A 274 -0.04 18.18 -11.99
N PHE A 275 -0.14 16.88 -11.74
CA PHE A 275 -0.31 16.35 -10.38
C PHE A 275 0.97 16.48 -9.55
N GLN A 276 2.15 16.30 -10.16
CA GLN A 276 3.43 16.57 -9.48
C GLN A 276 3.46 18.00 -8.92
N ARG A 277 2.97 18.97 -9.70
CA ARG A 277 2.85 20.38 -9.27
C ARG A 277 1.81 20.56 -8.17
N GLU A 278 0.66 19.88 -8.24
CA GLU A 278 -0.37 19.92 -7.19
C GLU A 278 0.16 19.40 -5.85
N ILE A 279 0.87 18.28 -5.85
CA ILE A 279 1.50 17.70 -4.67
C ILE A 279 2.56 18.65 -4.10
N ALA A 280 3.42 19.20 -4.96
CA ALA A 280 4.43 20.17 -4.56
C ALA A 280 3.77 21.40 -3.87
N LEU A 281 2.65 21.89 -4.39
CA LEU A 281 1.88 22.99 -3.82
C LEU A 281 1.25 22.60 -2.46
N GLN A 282 0.70 21.40 -2.33
CA GLN A 282 0.17 20.89 -1.07
C GLN A 282 1.28 20.73 -0.01
N GLU A 283 2.47 20.27 -0.39
CA GLU A 283 3.62 20.19 0.50
C GLU A 283 4.10 21.58 0.94
N GLN A 284 4.18 22.53 0.02
CA GLN A 284 4.54 23.92 0.31
C GLN A 284 3.56 24.54 1.30
N THR A 285 2.26 24.33 1.08
CA THR A 285 1.19 24.82 1.96
C THR A 285 1.28 24.20 3.36
N LYS A 286 1.54 22.88 3.46
CA LYS A 286 1.75 22.18 4.75
C LYS A 286 3.00 22.70 5.47
N MET A 287 4.11 22.90 4.77
CA MET A 287 5.32 23.46 5.36
C MET A 287 5.09 24.88 5.88
N GLN A 288 4.40 25.74 5.14
CA GLN A 288 4.04 27.09 5.60
C GLN A 288 3.21 27.05 6.89
N LYS A 289 2.21 26.14 6.98
CA LYS A 289 1.40 25.95 8.20
C LYS A 289 2.23 25.50 9.39
N VAL A 290 3.08 24.48 9.23
CA VAL A 290 3.99 24.02 10.30
C VAL A 290 4.95 25.12 10.77
N THR A 291 5.46 25.91 9.82
CA THR A 291 6.36 27.03 10.11
C THR A 291 5.63 28.14 10.88
N LYS A 292 4.39 28.44 10.52
CA LYS A 292 3.52 29.39 11.24
C LYS A 292 3.25 28.93 12.68
N VAL A 293 2.84 27.66 12.87
CA VAL A 293 2.61 27.09 14.20
C VAL A 293 3.87 27.11 15.06
N ARG A 294 5.05 26.80 14.49
CA ARG A 294 6.32 26.90 15.21
C ARG A 294 6.65 28.33 15.63
N ARG A 295 6.45 29.32 14.74
CA ARG A 295 6.66 30.74 15.05
C ARG A 295 5.73 31.22 16.17
N GLU A 296 4.47 30.81 16.15
CA GLU A 296 3.49 31.13 17.19
C GLU A 296 3.84 30.46 18.53
N ALA A 297 4.30 29.21 18.52
CA ALA A 297 4.75 28.51 19.72
C ALA A 297 6.02 29.12 20.34
N VAL A 298 6.95 29.64 19.52
CA VAL A 298 8.14 30.36 20.00
C VAL A 298 7.75 31.72 20.57
N LYS A 299 6.81 32.46 19.94
CA LYS A 299 6.30 33.73 20.48
C LYS A 299 5.63 33.53 21.85
N ARG A 300 4.81 32.50 22.02
CA ARG A 300 4.14 32.20 23.30
C ARG A 300 5.12 31.94 24.43
N ARG A 301 6.16 31.13 24.20
CA ARG A 301 7.20 30.87 25.20
C ARG A 301 7.98 32.12 25.60
N ARG A 302 8.17 33.05 24.66
CA ARG A 302 8.88 34.31 24.92
C ARG A 302 8.03 35.27 25.78
N CYS A 303 6.73 35.36 25.49
CA CYS A 303 5.80 36.12 26.33
C CYS A 303 5.70 35.53 27.75
N GLU A 304 5.67 34.20 27.90
CA GLU A 304 5.66 33.54 29.21
C GLU A 304 6.95 33.81 30.01
N SER A 305 8.12 33.82 29.35
CA SER A 305 9.39 34.15 30.03
C SER A 305 9.50 35.62 30.44
N ASP A 306 8.93 36.53 29.65
CA ASP A 306 8.93 37.97 29.94
C ASP A 306 7.99 38.30 31.12
N ASP A 307 6.86 37.58 31.24
CA ASP A 307 5.89 37.71 32.33
C ASP A 307 6.44 37.16 33.67
N GLN A 308 7.22 36.07 33.63
CA GLN A 308 7.95 35.56 34.80
C GLN A 308 9.07 36.52 35.25
N GLY A 309 9.75 37.16 34.31
CA GLY A 309 10.80 38.14 34.58
C GLY A 309 10.28 39.46 35.17
N ALA A 310 9.07 39.87 34.80
CA ALA A 310 8.40 41.05 35.37
C ALA A 310 7.94 40.81 36.81
N LYS A 311 7.43 39.61 37.14
CA LYS A 311 7.00 39.27 38.51
C LYS A 311 8.15 39.16 39.51
N ASN A 312 9.35 38.78 39.07
CA ASN A 312 10.54 38.72 39.93
C ASN A 312 11.25 40.06 40.16
N LYS A 313 10.82 41.16 39.52
CA LYS A 313 11.38 42.50 39.73
C LYS A 313 10.61 43.35 40.74
N HIS A 314 9.56 42.81 41.37
CA HIS A 314 8.73 43.50 42.36
C HIS A 314 8.68 42.76 43.72
N MET A 315 9.68 41.91 44.00
CA MET A 315 9.99 41.41 45.34
C MET A 315 11.33 41.99 45.80
#